data_AF-A0A0C3E5N6-F1
#
_entry.id   AF-A0A0C3E5N6-F1
#
_cell.length_a   1.000
_cell.length_b   1.000
_cell.length_c   1.000
_cell.angle_alpha   90.00
_cell.angle_beta   90.00
_cell.angle_gamma   90.00
#
_symmetry.space_group_name_H-M   'P 1'
#
loop_
_entity.id
_entity.type
_entity.pdbx_description
1 polymer ?
#
loop_
_entity_poly.entity_id
_entity_poly.type
_entity_poly.pdbx_seq_one_letter_code
_entity_poly.pdbx_strand_id
1 'polypeptide(L)'
;MSIPDKISLQVPTQPNYWDCGIYLLHLTKVFMNNPEHHFHIITTAKGTIPAADRNTQWQDHDVPLFRGYLASRITQLAEAWRAEKAAKDGEGKKRKNEEMEPEVISSEGEVDIVDVSGEPKVKPQRQRAPARLRG
;
A
#
# COMPACT_ATOMS: atom_id res chain seq x y z
N MET A 1 -13.57 5.54 29.62
CA MET A 1 -12.39 6.38 29.30
C MET A 1 -12.82 7.43 28.30
N SER A 2 -12.61 8.71 28.57
CA SER A 2 -12.89 9.78 27.58
C SER A 2 -11.70 9.90 26.63
N ILE A 3 -11.95 9.93 25.33
CA ILE A 3 -10.92 10.15 24.31
C ILE A 3 -10.68 11.66 24.22
N PRO A 4 -9.42 12.16 24.24
CA PRO A 4 -9.16 13.59 24.11
C PRO A 4 -9.67 14.15 22.79
N ASP A 5 -10.22 15.37 22.80
CA ASP A 5 -10.67 16.08 21.59
C ASP A 5 -9.55 16.30 20.57
N LYS A 6 -8.29 16.25 21.02
CA LYS A 6 -7.10 16.33 20.16
C LYS A 6 -6.01 15.39 20.66
N ILE A 7 -5.66 14.41 19.83
CA ILE A 7 -4.53 13.52 20.05
C ILE A 7 -3.42 13.92 19.06
N SER A 8 -2.25 14.25 19.59
CA SER A 8 -1.05 14.46 18.77
C SER A 8 -0.24 13.17 18.76
N LEU A 9 -0.33 12.40 17.69
CA LEU A 9 0.42 11.15 17.54
C LEU A 9 1.91 11.47 17.38
N GLN A 10 2.76 10.82 18.18
CA GLN A 10 4.20 10.97 18.08
C GLN A 10 4.80 9.72 17.45
N VAL A 11 5.06 9.82 16.15
CA VAL A 11 5.67 8.78 15.31
C VAL A 11 7.00 9.25 14.71
N PRO A 12 7.86 8.34 14.23
CA PRO A 12 9.11 8.70 13.59
C PRO A 12 8.91 9.66 12.42
N THR A 13 9.89 10.54 12.23
CA THR A 13 9.86 11.51 11.14
C THR A 13 10.51 10.89 9.92
N GLN A 14 9.77 10.82 8.83
CA GLN A 14 10.31 10.36 7.56
C GLN A 14 11.35 11.35 7.01
N PRO A 15 12.52 10.88 6.55
CA PRO A 15 13.59 11.76 6.06
C PRO A 15 13.37 12.28 4.62
N ASN A 16 12.49 11.65 3.84
CA ASN A 16 12.21 11.98 2.45
C ASN A 16 10.71 12.20 2.21
N TYR A 17 10.24 12.44 0.99
CA TYR A 17 8.80 12.59 0.71
C TYR A 17 8.14 11.34 0.12
N TRP A 18 8.91 10.46 -0.53
CA TRP A 18 8.41 9.35 -1.35
C TRP A 18 8.13 8.06 -0.56
N ASP A 19 8.53 7.99 0.72
CA ASP A 19 8.28 6.84 1.59
C ASP A 19 7.02 6.99 2.46
N CYS A 20 6.17 8.00 2.23
CA CYS A 20 5.02 8.27 3.13
C CYS A 20 4.07 7.08 3.24
N GLY A 21 3.84 6.37 2.13
CA GLY A 21 3.08 5.12 2.13
C GLY A 21 3.78 3.98 2.86
N ILE A 22 5.11 3.89 2.78
CA ILE A 22 5.89 2.85 3.49
C ILE A 22 5.81 3.06 4.99
N TYR A 23 5.96 4.30 5.46
CA TYR A 23 5.79 4.64 6.88
C TYR A 23 4.38 4.33 7.36
N LEU A 24 3.34 4.69 6.59
CA LEU A 24 1.96 4.42 6.98
C LEU A 24 1.68 2.91 7.13
N LEU A 25 2.14 2.10 6.18
CA LEU A 25 1.99 0.65 6.25
C LEU A 25 2.80 0.05 7.41
N HIS A 26 4.02 0.54 7.63
CA HIS A 26 4.87 0.08 8.74
C HIS A 26 4.25 0.39 10.10
N LEU A 27 3.82 1.64 10.32
CA LEU A 27 3.16 2.05 11.56
C LEU A 27 1.88 1.25 11.81
N THR A 28 1.12 0.95 10.75
CA THR A 28 -0.07 0.08 10.84
C THR A 28 0.32 -1.34 11.27
N LYS A 29 1.35 -1.94 10.65
CA LYS A 29 1.87 -3.26 11.05
C LYS A 29 2.31 -3.27 12.52
N VAL A 30 3.09 -2.28 12.93
CA VAL A 30 3.61 -2.17 14.31
C VAL A 30 2.47 -1.99 15.32
N PHE A 31 1.49 -1.15 15.01
CA PHE A 31 0.30 -0.98 15.83
C PHE A 31 -0.48 -2.30 15.95
N MET A 32 -0.77 -2.97 14.84
CA MET A 32 -1.57 -4.21 14.83
C MET A 32 -0.86 -5.40 15.50
N ASN A 33 0.48 -5.39 15.58
CA ASN A 33 1.23 -6.41 16.31
C ASN A 33 1.02 -6.33 17.83
N ASN A 34 0.74 -5.14 18.37
CA ASN A 34 0.42 -4.96 19.79
C ASN A 34 -0.48 -3.72 19.99
N PRO A 35 -1.78 -3.83 19.66
CA PRO A 35 -2.67 -2.67 19.61
C PRO A 35 -2.90 -2.04 20.99
N GLU A 36 -3.00 -2.86 22.04
CA GLU A 36 -3.19 -2.37 23.42
C GLU A 36 -2.00 -1.53 23.90
N HIS A 37 -0.78 -1.97 23.64
CA HIS A 37 0.43 -1.22 23.99
C HIS A 37 0.49 0.13 23.27
N HIS A 38 0.26 0.14 21.96
CA HIS A 38 0.33 1.37 21.18
C HIS A 38 -0.84 2.30 21.50
N PHE A 39 -2.04 1.77 21.71
CA PHE A 39 -3.19 2.54 22.17
C PHE A 39 -2.94 3.19 23.52
N HIS A 40 -2.37 2.45 24.48
CA HIS A 40 -1.98 2.99 25.77
C HIS A 40 -0.98 4.14 25.61
N ILE A 41 0.05 3.98 24.79
CA ILE A 41 1.04 5.05 24.62
C ILE A 41 0.43 6.28 23.91
N ILE A 42 -0.37 6.07 22.87
CA ILE A 42 -1.05 7.16 22.15
C ILE A 42 -1.96 7.97 23.08
N THR A 43 -2.67 7.30 23.99
CA THR A 43 -3.66 7.95 24.87
C THR A 43 -3.07 8.49 26.17
N THR A 44 -1.93 7.95 26.63
CA THR A 44 -1.29 8.38 27.88
C THR A 44 -0.06 9.26 27.70
N ALA A 45 0.50 9.35 26.49
CA ALA A 45 1.65 10.21 26.21
C ALA A 45 1.34 11.68 26.56
N LYS A 46 2.06 12.20 27.55
CA LYS A 46 2.05 13.62 27.94
C LYS A 46 3.37 14.25 27.52
N GLY A 47 3.30 15.41 26.88
CA GLY A 47 4.49 16.13 26.41
C GLY A 47 5.18 15.44 25.22
N THR A 48 6.37 15.89 24.86
CA THR A 48 7.14 15.39 23.71
C THR A 48 8.01 14.21 24.10
N ILE A 49 7.88 13.09 23.37
CA ILE A 49 8.71 11.89 23.50
C ILE A 49 10.05 12.15 22.79
N PRO A 50 11.20 11.84 23.42
CA PRO A 50 12.50 11.90 22.78
C PRO A 50 12.54 11.12 21.47
N ALA A 51 13.29 11.61 20.48
CA ALA A 51 13.34 10.98 19.15
C ALA A 51 13.85 9.53 19.20
N ALA A 52 14.81 9.23 20.07
CA ALA A 52 15.34 7.87 20.23
C ALA A 52 14.28 6.89 20.74
N ASP A 53 13.51 7.29 21.75
CA ASP A 53 12.45 6.45 22.33
C ASP A 53 11.33 6.24 21.31
N ARG A 54 10.95 7.31 20.59
CA ARG A 54 9.96 7.27 19.52
C ARG A 54 10.39 6.31 18.40
N ASN A 55 11.63 6.39 17.96
CA ASN A 55 12.16 5.53 16.91
C ASN A 55 12.23 4.06 17.34
N THR A 56 12.56 3.82 18.61
CA THR A 56 12.59 2.46 19.19
C THR A 56 11.19 1.88 19.28
N GLN A 57 10.24 2.63 19.85
CA GLN A 57 8.86 2.21 20.04
C GLN A 57 8.18 1.85 18.72
N TRP A 58 8.38 2.67 17.68
CA TRP A 58 7.78 2.49 16.37
C TRP A 58 8.67 1.70 15.40
N GLN A 59 9.75 1.10 15.88
CA GLN A 59 10.65 0.23 15.10
C GLN A 59 11.14 0.89 13.80
N ASP A 60 11.56 2.15 13.89
CA ASP A 60 11.94 2.98 12.73
C ASP A 60 13.08 2.36 11.90
N HIS A 61 13.99 1.63 12.55
CA HIS A 61 15.11 0.96 11.91
C HIS A 61 14.68 -0.13 10.90
N ASP A 62 13.46 -0.64 10.99
CA ASP A 62 12.92 -1.64 10.05
C ASP A 62 12.38 -1.01 8.76
N VAL A 63 12.05 0.29 8.78
CA VAL A 63 11.39 0.98 7.66
C VAL A 63 12.20 0.89 6.35
N PRO A 64 13.54 1.08 6.33
CA PRO A 64 14.33 0.95 5.11
C PRO A 64 14.25 -0.45 4.47
N LEU A 65 14.09 -1.50 5.29
CA LEU A 65 13.98 -2.89 4.83
C LEU A 65 12.56 -3.22 4.35
N PHE A 66 11.57 -2.47 4.82
CA PHE A 66 10.16 -2.78 4.62
C PHE A 66 9.73 -2.73 3.15
N ARG A 67 10.31 -1.81 2.37
CA ARG A 67 10.07 -1.74 0.92
C ARG A 67 10.50 -3.03 0.20
N GLY A 68 11.69 -3.55 0.52
CA GLY A 68 12.20 -4.80 -0.04
C GLY A 68 11.35 -6.00 0.38
N TYR A 69 10.95 -6.04 1.65
CA TYR A 69 10.05 -7.06 2.17
C TYR A 69 8.70 -7.10 1.42
N LEU A 70 8.05 -5.94 1.22
CA LEU A 70 6.77 -5.87 0.51
C LEU A 70 6.90 -6.34 -0.94
N ALA A 71 7.97 -5.94 -1.63
CA ALA A 71 8.23 -6.37 -3.00
C ALA A 71 8.41 -7.90 -3.09
N SER A 72 9.24 -8.47 -2.22
CA SER A 72 9.43 -9.93 -2.14
C SER A 72 8.13 -10.67 -1.84
N ARG A 73 7.32 -10.16 -0.90
CA ARG A 73 6.04 -10.77 -0.53
C ARG A 73 5.02 -10.73 -1.68
N ILE A 74 4.95 -9.63 -2.41
CA ILE A 74 4.07 -9.50 -3.58
C ILE A 74 4.48 -10.51 -4.66
N THR A 75 5.77 -10.62 -4.97
CA THR A 75 6.28 -11.58 -5.95
C THR A 75 5.95 -13.01 -5.55
N GLN A 76 6.19 -13.38 -4.29
CA GLN A 76 5.88 -14.70 -3.76
C GLN A 76 4.38 -15.04 -3.89
N LEU A 77 3.50 -14.11 -3.52
CA LEU A 77 2.05 -14.31 -3.61
C LEU A 77 1.59 -14.41 -5.08
N ALA A 78 2.19 -13.63 -5.97
CA ALA A 78 1.88 -13.68 -7.40
C ALA A 78 2.29 -15.01 -8.03
N GLU A 79 3.47 -15.54 -7.67
CA GLU A 79 3.93 -16.86 -8.12
C GLU A 79 3.00 -17.98 -7.63
N ALA A 80 2.65 -17.95 -6.34
CA ALA A 80 1.71 -18.92 -5.76
C ALA A 80 0.35 -18.88 -6.48
N TRP A 81 -0.18 -17.67 -6.74
CA TRP A 81 -1.44 -17.50 -7.47
C TRP A 81 -1.36 -18.01 -8.92
N ARG A 82 -0.26 -17.75 -9.64
CA ARG A 82 -0.07 -18.25 -11.01
C ARG A 82 -0.02 -19.78 -11.04
N ALA A 83 0.67 -20.41 -10.08
CA ALA A 83 0.73 -21.86 -9.97
C ALA A 83 -0.65 -22.47 -9.67
N GLU A 84 -1.41 -21.88 -8.75
CA GLU A 84 -2.76 -22.32 -8.43
C GLU A 84 -3.70 -22.20 -9.64
N LYS A 85 -3.59 -21.09 -10.39
CA LYS A 85 -4.38 -20.88 -11.61
C LYS A 85 -4.06 -21.91 -12.68
N ALA A 86 -2.78 -22.20 -12.93
CA ALA A 86 -2.35 -23.20 -13.90
C ALA A 86 -2.83 -24.62 -13.54
N ALA A 87 -2.83 -24.98 -12.25
CA ALA A 87 -3.35 -26.26 -11.78
C ALA A 87 -4.86 -26.39 -12.06
N LYS A 88 -5.65 -25.36 -11.72
CA LYS A 88 -7.10 -25.32 -11.95
C LYS A 88 -7.47 -25.42 -13.44
N ASP A 89 -6.76 -24.69 -14.29
CA ASP A 89 -7.01 -24.69 -15.74
C ASP A 89 -6.58 -26.03 -16.39
N GLY A 90 -5.54 -26.68 -15.86
CA GLY A 90 -5.08 -28.00 -16.31
C GLY A 90 -6.04 -29.14 -15.93
N GLU A 91 -6.64 -29.10 -14.73
CA GLU A 91 -7.64 -30.08 -14.28
C GLU A 91 -8.97 -29.95 -15.06
N GLY A 92 -9.37 -28.72 -15.41
CA GLY A 92 -10.54 -28.48 -16.25
C GLY A 92 -10.42 -29.05 -17.68
N LYS A 93 -9.20 -29.11 -18.23
CA LYS A 93 -8.93 -29.73 -19.54
C LYS A 93 -8.93 -31.26 -19.48
N LYS A 94 -8.45 -31.88 -18.39
CA LYS A 94 -8.48 -33.35 -18.23
C LYS A 94 -9.91 -33.89 -18.11
N ARG A 95 -10.80 -33.21 -17.39
CA ARG A 95 -12.22 -33.64 -17.25
C ARG A 95 -13.01 -33.53 -18.56
N LYS A 96 -12.71 -32.55 -19.42
CA LYS A 96 -13.33 -32.45 -20.76
C LYS A 96 -12.81 -33.49 -21.76
N ASN A 97 -11.61 -34.02 -21.54
CA ASN A 97 -11.00 -34.99 -22.45
C ASN A 97 -11.36 -36.46 -22.14
N GLU A 98 -12.00 -36.73 -21.00
CA GLU A 98 -12.53 -38.05 -20.66
C GLU A 98 -14.02 -38.24 -21.07
N GLU A 99 -14.71 -37.20 -21.55
CA GLU A 99 -16.14 -37.27 -21.88
C GLU A 99 -16.50 -36.85 -23.33
N MET A 100 -15.55 -36.58 -24.24
CA MET A 100 -15.92 -36.25 -25.62
C MET A 100 -14.90 -36.69 -26.67
N GLU A 101 -15.37 -37.56 -27.57
CA GLU A 101 -14.89 -37.79 -28.94
C GLU A 101 -14.59 -36.47 -29.68
N PRO A 102 -13.75 -36.47 -30.74
CA PRO A 102 -13.12 -35.26 -31.24
C PRO A 102 -14.03 -34.47 -32.20
N GLU A 103 -14.63 -33.37 -31.70
CA GLU A 103 -15.11 -32.28 -32.56
C GLU A 103 -14.29 -30.99 -32.38
N VAL A 104 -13.33 -30.86 -33.29
CA VAL A 104 -12.80 -29.69 -34.01
C VAL A 104 -13.28 -28.27 -33.59
N ILE A 105 -12.32 -27.51 -33.05
CA ILE A 105 -11.98 -26.08 -33.26
C ILE A 105 -13.12 -25.03 -33.16
N SER A 106 -13.00 -24.06 -32.23
CA SER A 106 -13.18 -22.64 -32.59
C SER A 106 -12.79 -21.63 -31.49
N SER A 107 -11.91 -20.71 -31.91
CA SER A 107 -11.84 -19.28 -31.57
C SER A 107 -11.07 -18.78 -30.35
N GLU A 108 -10.08 -17.97 -30.72
CA GLU A 108 -9.13 -17.17 -29.97
C GLU A 108 -9.82 -16.12 -29.08
N GLY A 109 -9.32 -15.97 -27.84
CA GLY A 109 -9.68 -14.88 -26.94
C GLY A 109 -8.70 -13.72 -27.07
N GLU A 110 -8.90 -12.89 -28.09
CA GLU A 110 -8.24 -11.59 -28.23
C GLU A 110 -8.81 -10.62 -27.17
N VAL A 111 -7.96 -10.17 -26.26
CA VAL A 111 -8.30 -9.12 -25.28
C VAL A 111 -7.90 -7.77 -25.88
N ASP A 112 -8.89 -7.04 -26.37
CA ASP A 112 -8.75 -5.67 -26.85
C ASP A 112 -8.44 -4.74 -25.67
N ILE A 113 -7.22 -4.19 -25.64
CA ILE A 113 -6.80 -3.18 -24.66
C ILE A 113 -7.29 -1.84 -25.19
N VAL A 114 -8.39 -1.34 -24.63
CA VAL A 114 -8.88 0.01 -24.90
C VAL A 114 -7.87 1.02 -24.33
N ASP A 115 -7.05 1.59 -25.22
CA ASP A 115 -6.20 2.74 -24.93
C ASP A 115 -7.09 3.98 -24.70
N VAL A 116 -7.39 4.28 -23.44
CA VAL A 116 -8.03 5.54 -23.06
C VAL A 116 -6.98 6.64 -23.14
N SER A 117 -6.76 7.13 -24.36
CA SER A 117 -6.05 8.39 -24.62
C SER A 117 -6.88 9.55 -24.08
N GLY A 118 -6.70 9.85 -22.79
CA GLY A 118 -7.17 11.07 -22.17
C GLY A 118 -6.17 12.20 -22.44
N GLU A 119 -6.50 13.10 -23.37
CA GLU A 119 -5.73 14.33 -23.58
C GLU A 119 -5.65 15.15 -22.28
N PRO A 120 -4.46 15.69 -21.92
CA PRO A 120 -4.34 16.55 -20.75
C PRO A 120 -4.98 17.91 -21.04
N LYS A 121 -6.17 18.15 -20.46
CA LYS A 121 -6.75 19.51 -20.39
C LYS A 121 -5.81 20.43 -19.60
N VAL A 122 -5.13 21.31 -20.33
CA VAL A 122 -4.32 22.41 -19.80
C VAL A 122 -5.19 23.26 -18.87
N LYS A 123 -4.79 23.37 -17.60
CA LYS A 123 -5.45 24.26 -16.62
C LYS A 123 -5.16 25.72 -16.97
N PRO A 124 -6.15 26.63 -16.92
CA PRO A 124 -5.89 28.04 -17.14
C PRO A 124 -4.99 28.62 -16.03
N GLN A 125 -3.99 29.35 -16.50
CA GLN A 125 -2.95 30.06 -15.77
C GLN A 125 -3.58 30.99 -14.71
N ARG A 126 -3.36 30.71 -13.43
CA ARG A 126 -3.69 31.63 -12.33
C ARG A 126 -2.87 32.91 -12.51
N GLN A 127 -3.55 34.01 -12.84
CA GLN A 127 -2.98 35.35 -12.78
C GLN A 127 -2.55 35.64 -11.33
N ARG A 128 -1.26 35.97 -11.15
CA ARG A 128 -0.71 36.40 -9.86
C ARG A 128 -1.32 37.75 -9.50
N ALA A 129 -1.97 37.84 -8.34
CA ALA A 129 -2.39 39.11 -7.77
C ALA A 129 -1.16 39.96 -7.41
N PRO A 130 -1.22 41.29 -7.57
CA PRO A 130 -0.09 42.17 -7.28
C PRO A 130 0.19 42.26 -5.77
N ALA A 131 1.48 42.33 -5.44
CA ALA A 131 1.99 42.50 -4.09
C ALA A 131 1.47 43.79 -3.45
N ARG A 132 0.82 43.67 -2.28
CA ARG A 132 0.52 44.82 -1.44
C ARG A 132 1.81 45.26 -0.73
N LEU A 133 2.28 46.46 -1.06
CA LEU A 133 3.25 47.22 -0.28
C LEU A 133 2.70 47.41 1.14
N ARG A 134 3.48 47.00 2.16
CA ARG A 134 3.27 47.43 3.54
C ARG A 134 3.82 48.85 3.70
N GLY A 135 2.97 49.77 4.14
CA GLY A 135 3.39 50.93 4.93
C GLY A 135 3.57 50.52 6.39
#